data_AF-A0AAV5FQ50-F1
#
_entry.id   AF-A0AAV5FQ50-F1
#
_cell.length_a   1.000
_cell.length_b   1.000
_cell.length_c   1.000
_cell.angle_alpha   90.00
_cell.angle_beta   90.00
_cell.angle_gamma   90.00
#
_symmetry.space_group_name_H-M   'P 1'
#
loop_
_entity.id
_entity.type
_entity.pdbx_description
1 polymer ?
#
loop_
_entity_poly.entity_id
_entity_poly.type
_entity_poly.pdbx_seq_one_letter_code
_entity_poly.pdbx_strand_id
1 'polypeptide(L)'
;MKLDHKKKKRCSDYHIGELKKLVEEGKIKYIGLSEASASTIRRAHAVHPITAVQLEWSLWSRDVEEDIIPTCRELRIGIVAYSPLGRGFLSSGSKLIYSLPEQDYRWNMPRLRPENLDKNIKIFERVNAMAVKKGCTPSQLALAWVHHQGNDVCPIPGTTKIDNFNQNVGALSVKLTPEEMAELKSYAAAGEVQGDRYLTMANTWRDSETPLLSSWKSE
;
A
#
# COMPACT_ATOMS: atom_id res chain seq x y z
N MET A 1 -0.73 -34.22 7.69
CA MET A 1 -1.11 -33.55 8.95
C MET A 1 -1.11 -32.05 8.71
N LYS A 2 -2.26 -31.45 8.36
CA LYS A 2 -2.34 -29.99 8.15
C LYS A 2 -2.27 -29.32 9.52
N LEU A 3 -1.16 -28.65 9.83
CA LEU A 3 -1.12 -27.74 10.98
C LEU A 3 -2.24 -26.72 10.79
N ASP A 4 -3.18 -26.68 11.72
CA ASP A 4 -4.25 -25.67 11.76
C ASP A 4 -3.63 -24.31 12.11
N HIS A 5 -3.19 -23.59 11.07
CA HIS A 5 -2.53 -22.28 11.21
C HIS A 5 -3.44 -21.21 11.85
N LYS A 6 -4.74 -21.47 12.01
CA LYS A 6 -5.66 -20.56 12.72
C LYS A 6 -5.45 -20.55 14.24
N LYS A 7 -4.89 -21.61 14.83
CA LYS A 7 -4.67 -21.69 16.29
C LYS A 7 -3.44 -20.93 16.82
N LYS A 8 -2.59 -20.36 15.95
CA LYS A 8 -1.38 -19.61 16.36
C LYS A 8 -1.45 -18.09 16.16
N LYS A 9 -2.54 -17.54 15.63
CA LYS A 9 -2.69 -16.09 15.47
C LYS A 9 -3.14 -15.47 16.80
N ARG A 10 -2.44 -14.43 17.24
CA ARG A 10 -2.81 -13.66 18.45
C ARG A 10 -3.98 -12.71 18.13
N CYS A 11 -4.86 -12.51 19.11
CA CYS A 11 -6.02 -11.62 18.98
C CYS A 11 -5.57 -10.15 18.91
N SER A 12 -6.06 -9.38 17.94
CA SER A 12 -5.78 -7.94 17.83
C SER A 12 -6.17 -7.20 19.10
N ASP A 13 -7.34 -7.51 19.64
CA ASP A 13 -8.00 -6.77 20.70
C ASP A 13 -7.15 -6.79 21.98
N TYR A 14 -6.54 -7.95 22.25
CA TYR A 14 -5.57 -8.11 23.34
C TYR A 14 -4.35 -7.22 23.17
N HIS A 15 -3.73 -7.20 21.99
CA HIS A 15 -2.55 -6.36 21.74
C HIS A 15 -2.87 -4.87 21.83
N ILE A 16 -4.04 -4.44 21.35
CA ILE A 16 -4.46 -3.04 21.50
C ILE A 16 -4.66 -2.69 22.97
N GLY A 17 -5.15 -3.62 23.80
CA GLY A 17 -5.22 -3.44 25.25
C GLY A 17 -3.85 -3.13 25.88
N GLU A 18 -2.80 -3.85 25.49
CA GLU A 18 -1.44 -3.58 25.98
C GLU A 18 -0.85 -2.27 25.42
N LEU A 19 -1.07 -1.98 24.14
CA LEU A 19 -0.63 -0.71 23.55
C LEU A 19 -1.36 0.51 24.16
N LYS A 20 -2.64 0.36 24.52
CA LYS A 20 -3.40 1.39 25.24
C LYS A 20 -2.74 1.74 26.58
N LYS A 21 -2.25 0.76 27.34
CA LYS A 21 -1.50 1.02 28.58
C LYS A 21 -0.25 1.86 28.29
N LEU A 22 0.48 1.58 27.21
CA LEU A 22 1.65 2.38 26.82
C LEU A 22 1.29 3.82 26.43
N VAL A 23 0.08 4.05 25.89
CA VAL A 23 -0.45 5.41 25.66
C VAL A 23 -0.75 6.09 27.00
N GLU A 24 -1.41 5.40 27.92
CA GLU A 24 -1.75 5.93 29.25
C GLU A 24 -0.51 6.22 30.11
N GLU A 25 0.54 5.41 29.97
CA GLU A 25 1.86 5.62 30.58
C GLU A 25 2.68 6.73 29.88
N GLY A 26 2.20 7.28 28.76
CA GLY A 26 2.90 8.32 27.99
C GLY A 26 4.13 7.83 27.21
N LYS A 27 4.33 6.51 27.08
CA LYS A 27 5.47 5.91 26.35
C LYS A 27 5.30 5.99 24.84
N ILE A 28 4.05 5.94 24.37
CA ILE A 28 3.71 6.18 22.96
C ILE A 28 2.56 7.18 22.87
N LYS A 29 2.48 7.93 21.77
CA LYS A 29 1.41 8.91 21.56
C LYS A 29 0.20 8.34 20.83
N TYR A 30 0.44 7.42 19.90
CA TYR A 30 -0.54 6.95 18.92
C TYR A 30 -0.35 5.47 18.63
N ILE A 31 -1.42 4.81 18.20
CA ILE A 31 -1.42 3.40 17.79
C ILE A 31 -1.74 3.33 16.31
N GLY A 32 -0.95 2.56 15.56
CA GLY A 32 -1.19 2.26 14.17
C GLY A 32 -1.25 0.76 13.91
N LEU A 33 -1.88 0.37 12.81
CA LEU A 33 -1.91 -1.00 12.30
C LEU A 33 -1.24 -1.06 10.93
N SER A 34 -0.82 -2.25 10.53
CA SER A 34 -0.26 -2.49 9.19
C SER A 34 -0.83 -3.78 8.62
N GLU A 35 -1.18 -3.77 7.33
CA GLU A 35 -1.71 -4.93 6.59
C GLU A 35 -2.84 -5.66 7.33
N ALA A 36 -3.70 -4.92 8.05
CA ALA A 36 -4.82 -5.48 8.80
C ALA A 36 -6.09 -5.55 7.95
N SER A 37 -6.90 -6.60 8.15
CA SER A 37 -8.22 -6.70 7.51
C SER A 37 -9.19 -5.66 8.06
N ALA A 38 -10.26 -5.35 7.31
CA ALA A 38 -11.29 -4.40 7.73
C ALA A 38 -11.92 -4.79 9.09
N SER A 39 -12.19 -6.08 9.31
CA SER A 39 -12.79 -6.53 10.58
C SER A 39 -11.82 -6.39 11.76
N THR A 40 -10.53 -6.64 11.53
CA THR A 40 -9.47 -6.45 12.52
C THR A 40 -9.31 -4.98 12.87
N ILE A 41 -9.33 -4.09 11.88
CA ILE A 41 -9.29 -2.64 12.10
C ILE A 41 -10.45 -2.19 12.99
N ARG A 42 -11.68 -2.63 12.69
CA ARG A 42 -12.88 -2.25 13.48
C ARG A 42 -12.79 -2.71 14.93
N ARG A 43 -12.41 -3.96 15.16
CA ARG A 43 -12.27 -4.50 16.54
C ARG A 43 -11.15 -3.80 17.31
N ALA A 44 -10.01 -3.60 16.67
CA ALA A 44 -8.89 -2.87 17.26
C ALA A 44 -9.29 -1.43 17.65
N HIS A 45 -9.99 -0.72 16.75
CA HIS A 45 -10.45 0.65 16.99
C HIS A 45 -11.50 0.75 18.10
N ALA A 46 -12.29 -0.31 18.34
CA ALA A 46 -13.22 -0.37 19.46
C ALA A 46 -12.52 -0.48 20.84
N VAL A 47 -11.28 -0.99 20.90
CA VAL A 47 -10.50 -1.08 22.14
C VAL A 47 -9.78 0.24 22.44
N HIS A 48 -9.13 0.83 21.43
CA HIS A 48 -8.49 2.15 21.51
C HIS A 48 -8.43 2.77 20.11
N PRO A 49 -8.61 4.10 19.95
CA PRO A 49 -8.57 4.75 18.64
C PRO A 49 -7.28 4.44 17.87
N ILE A 50 -7.44 3.82 16.70
CA ILE A 50 -6.34 3.61 15.75
C ILE A 50 -6.12 4.92 14.97
N THR A 51 -4.92 5.46 15.04
CA THR A 51 -4.55 6.72 14.39
C THR A 51 -4.27 6.54 12.91
N ALA A 52 -3.61 5.44 12.53
CA ALA A 52 -3.25 5.20 11.14
C ALA A 52 -3.24 3.70 10.79
N VAL A 53 -3.57 3.39 9.53
CA VAL A 53 -3.36 2.07 8.93
C VAL A 53 -2.37 2.20 7.79
N GLN A 54 -1.29 1.41 7.85
CA GLN A 54 -0.28 1.33 6.80
C GLN A 54 -0.53 0.13 5.87
N LEU A 55 -0.51 0.35 4.56
CA LEU A 55 -0.82 -0.68 3.56
C LEU A 55 -0.20 -0.37 2.19
N GLU A 56 -0.13 -1.36 1.29
CA GLU A 56 0.33 -1.11 -0.08
C GLU A 56 -0.77 -0.40 -0.86
N TRP A 57 -0.49 0.82 -1.33
CA TRP A 57 -1.39 1.54 -2.23
C TRP A 57 -0.59 2.37 -3.22
N SER A 58 -0.84 2.14 -4.50
CA SER A 58 -0.25 2.89 -5.60
C SER A 58 -1.22 2.90 -6.77
N LEU A 59 -0.89 3.65 -7.82
CA LEU A 59 -1.63 3.56 -9.09
C LEU A 59 -1.68 2.11 -9.61
N TRP A 60 -0.67 1.29 -9.30
CA TRP A 60 -0.53 -0.09 -9.77
C TRP A 60 -1.13 -1.14 -8.82
N SER A 61 -1.37 -0.78 -7.55
CA SER A 61 -1.85 -1.69 -6.48
C SER A 61 -3.03 -1.04 -5.77
N ARG A 62 -4.26 -1.41 -6.16
CA ARG A 62 -5.50 -0.72 -5.77
C ARG A 62 -6.54 -1.62 -5.10
N ASP A 63 -6.19 -2.85 -4.75
CA ASP A 63 -7.10 -3.82 -4.14
C ASP A 63 -7.64 -3.36 -2.77
N VAL A 64 -6.89 -2.54 -2.05
CA VAL A 64 -7.30 -1.95 -0.76
C VAL A 64 -8.49 -1.00 -0.86
N GLU A 65 -8.79 -0.49 -2.06
CA GLU A 65 -9.92 0.42 -2.31
C GLU A 65 -11.29 -0.26 -2.12
N GLU A 66 -11.33 -1.59 -2.15
CA GLU A 66 -12.54 -2.40 -1.94
C GLU A 66 -13.04 -2.27 -0.49
N ASP A 67 -12.18 -2.57 0.50
CA ASP A 67 -12.61 -2.72 1.89
C ASP A 67 -11.86 -1.82 2.88
N ILE A 68 -10.54 -1.66 2.70
CA ILE A 68 -9.69 -1.03 3.72
C ILE A 68 -9.80 0.49 3.67
N ILE A 69 -9.76 1.09 2.49
CA ILE A 69 -9.89 2.55 2.33
C ILE A 69 -11.26 3.04 2.83
N PRO A 70 -12.40 2.42 2.47
CA PRO A 70 -13.69 2.79 3.04
C PRO A 70 -13.74 2.65 4.57
N THR A 71 -13.21 1.54 5.12
CA THR A 71 -13.18 1.31 6.58
C THR A 71 -12.36 2.35 7.31
N CYS A 72 -11.19 2.75 6.79
CA CYS A 72 -10.38 3.80 7.39
C CYS A 72 -11.12 5.14 7.39
N ARG A 73 -11.78 5.49 6.29
CA ARG A 73 -12.54 6.75 6.17
C ARG A 73 -13.75 6.80 7.09
N GLU A 74 -14.50 5.71 7.19
CA GLU A 74 -15.64 5.60 8.12
C GLU A 74 -15.22 5.86 9.57
N LEU A 75 -14.09 5.28 9.97
CA LEU A 75 -13.54 5.40 11.33
C LEU A 75 -12.62 6.63 11.52
N ARG A 76 -12.48 7.49 10.49
CA ARG A 76 -11.59 8.67 10.48
C ARG A 76 -10.13 8.35 10.82
N ILE A 77 -9.64 7.22 10.31
CA ILE A 77 -8.27 6.72 10.48
C ILE A 77 -7.41 7.21 9.31
N GLY A 78 -6.19 7.70 9.59
CA GLY A 78 -5.24 8.07 8.54
C GLY A 78 -4.72 6.87 7.75
N ILE A 79 -4.42 7.06 6.47
CA ILE A 79 -3.95 6.00 5.57
C ILE A 79 -2.48 6.28 5.22
N VAL A 80 -1.60 5.34 5.54
CA VAL A 80 -0.16 5.45 5.26
C VAL A 80 0.20 4.49 4.12
N ALA A 81 0.40 5.02 2.92
CA ALA A 81 0.62 4.21 1.72
C ALA A 81 2.10 3.86 1.53
N TYR A 82 2.46 2.58 1.62
CA TYR A 82 3.80 2.10 1.29
C TYR A 82 3.88 1.61 -0.16
N SER A 83 5.11 1.53 -0.69
CA SER A 83 5.40 1.23 -2.10
C SER A 83 4.58 2.05 -3.11
N PRO A 84 4.40 3.38 -2.91
CA PRO A 84 3.54 4.19 -3.78
C PRO A 84 4.03 4.26 -5.24
N LEU A 85 5.30 3.90 -5.49
CA LEU A 85 5.92 3.83 -6.82
C LEU A 85 5.90 2.42 -7.43
N GLY A 86 5.08 1.50 -6.91
CA GLY A 86 4.96 0.15 -7.45
C GLY A 86 6.28 -0.62 -7.38
N ARG A 87 7.03 -0.48 -6.28
CA ARG A 87 8.35 -1.12 -6.06
C ARG A 87 9.38 -0.78 -7.15
N GLY A 88 9.29 0.43 -7.70
CA GLY A 88 10.17 0.97 -8.74
C GLY A 88 9.61 0.87 -10.16
N PHE A 89 8.50 0.15 -10.35
CA PHE A 89 7.87 0.01 -11.66
C PHE A 89 7.40 1.37 -12.23
N LEU A 90 6.75 2.20 -11.41
CA LEU A 90 6.26 3.52 -11.84
C LEU A 90 7.37 4.57 -11.97
N SER A 91 8.62 4.22 -11.62
CA SER A 91 9.79 5.08 -11.80
C SER A 91 10.57 4.74 -13.06
N SER A 92 10.78 3.44 -13.32
CA SER A 92 11.73 2.97 -14.32
C SER A 92 11.08 2.18 -15.47
N GLY A 93 9.82 1.76 -15.33
CA GLY A 93 9.13 0.94 -16.34
C GLY A 93 9.90 -0.33 -16.67
N SER A 94 10.06 -0.61 -17.96
CA SER A 94 10.84 -1.76 -18.46
C SER A 94 12.31 -1.70 -18.05
N LYS A 95 12.90 -0.53 -17.79
CA LYS A 95 14.28 -0.42 -17.33
C LYS A 95 14.50 -1.06 -15.95
N LEU A 96 13.43 -1.24 -15.18
CA LEU A 96 13.49 -1.87 -13.87
C LEU A 96 14.17 -3.23 -13.94
N ILE A 97 13.72 -4.13 -14.81
CA ILE A 97 14.19 -5.52 -14.87
C ILE A 97 15.67 -5.63 -15.21
N TYR A 98 16.20 -4.74 -16.04
CA TYR A 98 17.63 -4.73 -16.41
C TYR A 98 18.52 -4.20 -15.28
N SER A 99 17.94 -3.57 -14.26
CA SER A 99 18.66 -2.98 -13.13
C SER A 99 18.56 -3.80 -11.84
N LEU A 100 17.77 -4.88 -11.84
CA LEU A 100 17.58 -5.71 -10.65
C LEU A 100 18.81 -6.61 -10.43
N PRO A 101 19.37 -6.65 -9.20
CA PRO A 101 20.34 -7.67 -8.82
C PRO A 101 19.75 -9.08 -8.98
N GLU A 102 20.61 -10.08 -9.19
CA GLU A 102 20.17 -11.48 -9.37
C GLU A 102 19.35 -12.00 -8.18
N GLN A 103 19.67 -11.59 -6.95
CA GLN A 103 18.99 -12.02 -5.73
C GLN A 103 17.80 -11.12 -5.33
N ASP A 104 17.35 -10.22 -6.21
CA ASP A 104 16.24 -9.32 -5.90
C ASP A 104 14.90 -10.06 -5.80
N TYR A 105 14.17 -9.89 -4.70
CA TYR A 105 12.89 -10.56 -4.48
C TYR A 105 11.84 -10.22 -5.55
N ARG A 106 11.99 -9.10 -6.26
CA ARG A 106 11.07 -8.67 -7.32
C ARG A 106 11.05 -9.63 -8.51
N TRP A 107 12.10 -10.45 -8.69
CA TRP A 107 12.09 -11.57 -9.65
C TRP A 107 10.98 -12.59 -9.37
N ASN A 108 10.51 -12.65 -8.13
CA ASN A 108 9.43 -13.53 -7.73
C ASN A 108 8.05 -12.89 -7.87
N MET A 109 7.94 -11.59 -8.16
CA MET A 109 6.63 -10.94 -8.33
C MET A 109 5.99 -11.37 -9.66
N PRO A 110 4.78 -11.95 -9.65
CA PRO A 110 4.08 -12.34 -10.88
C PRO A 110 3.96 -11.20 -11.89
N ARG A 111 3.72 -9.97 -11.43
CA ARG A 111 3.63 -8.76 -12.27
C ARG A 111 4.88 -8.41 -13.07
N LEU A 112 6.04 -8.91 -12.64
CA LEU A 112 7.33 -8.68 -13.29
C LEU A 112 7.83 -9.90 -14.07
N ARG A 113 7.06 -10.99 -14.10
CA ARG A 113 7.34 -12.15 -14.98
C ARG A 113 7.17 -11.74 -16.45
N PRO A 114 7.97 -12.28 -17.37
CA PRO A 114 7.92 -11.91 -18.80
C PRO A 114 6.50 -11.90 -19.38
N GLU A 115 5.68 -12.91 -19.08
CA GLU A 115 4.32 -13.02 -19.62
C GLU A 115 3.37 -11.88 -19.20
N ASN A 116 3.61 -11.27 -18.03
CA ASN A 116 2.80 -10.18 -17.50
C ASN A 116 3.44 -8.81 -17.75
N LEU A 117 4.77 -8.77 -17.80
CA LEU A 117 5.54 -7.54 -17.92
C LEU A 117 5.22 -6.80 -19.22
N ASP A 118 5.11 -7.50 -20.35
CA ASP A 118 4.78 -6.89 -21.65
C ASP A 118 3.46 -6.11 -21.63
N LYS A 119 2.47 -6.62 -20.89
CA LYS A 119 1.19 -5.95 -20.71
C LYS A 119 1.30 -4.81 -19.70
N ASN A 120 1.99 -5.04 -18.58
CA ASN A 120 2.17 -4.03 -17.55
C ASN A 120 2.98 -2.82 -18.05
N ILE A 121 4.00 -3.01 -18.92
CA ILE A 121 4.82 -1.92 -19.48
C ILE A 121 3.94 -0.86 -20.18
N LYS A 122 2.86 -1.27 -20.86
CA LYS A 122 1.93 -0.33 -21.51
C LYS A 122 1.27 0.63 -20.51
N ILE A 123 1.07 0.19 -19.26
CA ILE A 123 0.61 1.05 -18.16
C ILE A 123 1.65 2.13 -17.88
N PHE A 124 2.92 1.73 -17.72
CA PHE A 124 4.01 2.67 -17.49
C PHE A 124 4.17 3.66 -18.65
N GLU A 125 4.07 3.21 -19.90
CA GLU A 125 4.18 4.07 -21.08
C GLU A 125 3.10 5.16 -21.10
N ARG A 126 1.85 4.79 -20.78
CA ARG A 126 0.74 5.76 -20.63
C ARG A 126 1.00 6.78 -19.52
N VAL A 127 1.42 6.32 -18.35
CA VAL A 127 1.79 7.19 -17.21
C VAL A 127 2.94 8.12 -17.59
N ASN A 128 3.98 7.60 -18.25
CA ASN A 128 5.13 8.38 -18.68
C ASN A 128 4.76 9.43 -19.73
N ALA A 129 3.90 9.09 -20.69
CA ALA A 129 3.41 10.04 -21.69
C ALA A 129 2.65 11.22 -21.04
N MET A 130 1.81 10.95 -20.04
CA MET A 130 1.15 12.01 -19.27
C MET A 130 2.15 12.83 -18.44
N ALA A 131 3.12 12.17 -17.79
CA ALA A 131 4.14 12.85 -16.99
C ALA A 131 4.96 13.84 -17.84
N VAL A 132 5.35 13.43 -19.05
CA VAL A 132 6.03 14.29 -20.03
C VAL A 132 5.17 15.48 -20.41
N LYS A 133 3.89 15.29 -20.75
CA LYS A 133 2.96 16.40 -21.07
C LYS A 133 2.82 17.37 -19.90
N LYS A 134 2.88 16.87 -18.67
CA LYS A 134 2.74 17.66 -17.44
C LYS A 134 4.05 18.31 -16.97
N GLY A 135 5.18 17.96 -17.57
CA GLY A 135 6.50 18.46 -17.19
C GLY A 135 7.02 17.92 -15.87
N CYS A 136 6.64 16.69 -15.47
CA CYS A 136 7.14 16.02 -14.28
C CYS A 136 7.68 14.62 -14.58
N THR A 137 8.35 13.99 -13.62
CA THR A 137 8.79 12.59 -13.79
C THR A 137 7.62 11.61 -13.59
N PRO A 138 7.70 10.38 -14.13
CA PRO A 138 6.70 9.34 -13.85
C PRO A 138 6.55 9.05 -12.35
N SER A 139 7.66 9.06 -11.60
CA SER A 139 7.68 8.92 -10.15
C SER A 139 6.88 10.04 -9.46
N GLN A 140 7.09 11.29 -9.89
CA GLN A 140 6.35 12.43 -9.35
C GLN A 140 4.85 12.32 -9.65
N LEU A 141 4.49 11.95 -10.89
CA LEU A 141 3.09 11.80 -11.27
C LEU A 141 2.40 10.69 -10.46
N ALA A 142 3.04 9.53 -10.34
CA ALA A 142 2.53 8.40 -9.56
C ALA A 142 2.37 8.75 -8.07
N LEU A 143 3.34 9.42 -7.48
CA LEU A 143 3.28 9.85 -6.08
C LEU A 143 2.22 10.94 -5.87
N ALA A 144 2.11 11.90 -6.79
CA ALA A 144 1.09 12.93 -6.76
C ALA A 144 -0.31 12.31 -6.82
N TRP A 145 -0.52 11.28 -7.64
CA TRP A 145 -1.80 10.56 -7.68
C TRP A 145 -2.18 9.96 -6.33
N VAL A 146 -1.22 9.42 -5.56
CA VAL A 146 -1.49 8.89 -4.21
C VAL A 146 -1.83 10.03 -3.24
N HIS A 147 -1.09 11.14 -3.28
CA HIS A 147 -1.42 12.33 -2.48
C HIS A 147 -2.83 12.88 -2.78
N HIS A 148 -3.29 12.82 -4.03
CA HIS A 148 -4.61 13.31 -4.43
C HIS A 148 -5.76 12.35 -4.07
N GLN A 149 -5.49 11.20 -3.45
CA GLN A 149 -6.56 10.30 -3.01
C GLN A 149 -7.35 10.85 -1.81
N GLY A 150 -6.80 11.79 -1.04
CA GLY A 150 -7.49 12.45 0.07
C GLY A 150 -6.53 13.09 1.07
N ASN A 151 -7.04 14.01 1.89
CA ASN A 151 -6.27 14.68 2.95
C ASN A 151 -5.90 13.75 4.11
N ASP A 152 -6.53 12.58 4.17
CA ASP A 152 -6.30 11.46 5.08
C ASP A 152 -5.16 10.55 4.64
N VAL A 153 -4.51 10.82 3.49
CA VAL A 153 -3.51 9.94 2.87
C VAL A 153 -2.09 10.50 2.97
N CYS A 154 -1.16 9.70 3.50
CA CYS A 154 0.26 10.02 3.64
C CYS A 154 1.13 8.90 3.03
N PRO A 155 1.56 9.02 1.76
CA PRO A 155 2.50 8.07 1.18
C PRO A 155 3.90 8.22 1.80
N ILE A 156 4.61 7.11 1.92
CA ILE A 156 5.96 7.05 2.54
C ILE A 156 7.01 6.52 1.55
N PRO A 157 7.33 7.25 0.46
CA PRO A 157 8.35 6.84 -0.50
C PRO A 157 9.75 6.90 0.15
N GLY A 158 10.41 5.75 0.24
CA GLY A 158 11.80 5.66 0.72
C GLY A 158 12.82 5.97 -0.37
N THR A 159 14.02 6.41 0.03
CA THR A 159 15.15 6.63 -0.89
C THR A 159 16.49 6.65 -0.14
N THR A 160 17.57 6.25 -0.81
CA THR A 160 18.96 6.41 -0.36
C THR A 160 19.72 7.52 -1.08
N LYS A 161 19.10 8.18 -2.06
CA LYS A 161 19.70 9.23 -2.89
C LYS A 161 18.98 10.56 -2.70
N ILE A 162 19.73 11.64 -2.58
CA ILE A 162 19.18 13.00 -2.39
C ILE A 162 18.35 13.46 -3.59
N ASP A 163 18.75 13.12 -4.81
CA ASP A 163 18.00 13.49 -6.02
C ASP A 163 16.61 12.87 -6.04
N ASN A 164 16.51 11.61 -5.61
CA ASN A 164 15.22 10.93 -5.47
C ASN A 164 14.39 11.54 -4.33
N PHE A 165 15.01 12.01 -3.24
CA PHE A 165 14.31 12.73 -2.18
C PHE A 165 13.71 14.03 -2.73
N ASN A 166 14.50 14.81 -3.48
CA ASN A 166 14.04 16.04 -4.13
C ASN A 166 12.92 15.76 -5.14
N GLN A 167 13.01 14.66 -5.90
CA GLN A 167 11.91 14.23 -6.78
C GLN A 167 10.64 13.90 -5.99
N ASN A 168 10.74 13.16 -4.88
CA ASN A 168 9.60 12.83 -4.03
C ASN A 168 8.93 14.09 -3.48
N VAL A 169 9.71 15.06 -2.98
CA VAL A 169 9.20 16.36 -2.52
C VAL A 169 8.53 17.13 -3.68
N GLY A 170 9.13 17.11 -4.87
CA GLY A 170 8.58 17.77 -6.06
C GLY A 170 7.20 17.24 -6.49
N ALA A 171 6.83 16.02 -6.10
CA ALA A 171 5.49 15.48 -6.36
C ALA A 171 4.36 16.30 -5.72
N LEU A 172 4.63 16.98 -4.59
CA LEU A 172 3.65 17.84 -3.90
C LEU A 172 3.21 19.05 -4.74
N SER A 173 4.05 19.46 -5.69
CA SER A 173 3.78 20.58 -6.60
C SER A 173 2.97 20.17 -7.83
N VAL A 174 2.86 18.86 -8.12
CA VAL A 174 2.10 18.35 -9.26
C VAL A 174 0.61 18.39 -8.92
N LYS A 175 -0.16 19.24 -9.61
CA LYS A 175 -1.62 19.35 -9.42
C LYS A 175 -2.35 18.51 -10.46
N LEU A 176 -3.24 17.62 -10.03
CA LEU A 176 -4.02 16.75 -10.92
C LEU A 176 -5.47 17.23 -10.99
N THR A 177 -5.97 17.47 -12.21
CA THR A 177 -7.40 17.77 -12.40
C THR A 177 -8.25 16.51 -12.21
N PRO A 178 -9.57 16.65 -11.98
CA PRO A 178 -10.47 15.49 -11.91
C PRO A 178 -10.39 14.59 -13.16
N GLU A 179 -10.22 15.18 -14.33
CA GLU A 179 -10.09 14.47 -15.61
C GLU A 179 -8.78 13.69 -15.68
N GLU A 180 -7.65 14.30 -15.30
CA GLU A 180 -6.36 13.63 -15.24
C GLU A 180 -6.35 12.50 -14.20
N MET A 181 -7.02 12.71 -13.06
CA MET A 181 -7.20 11.67 -12.05
C MET A 181 -8.02 10.49 -12.58
N ALA A 182 -9.09 10.75 -13.33
CA ALA A 182 -9.90 9.72 -13.98
C ALA A 182 -9.11 8.98 -15.07
N GLU A 183 -8.34 9.72 -15.87
CA GLU A 183 -7.49 9.16 -16.92
C GLU A 183 -6.41 8.24 -16.31
N LEU A 184 -5.68 8.70 -15.28
CA LEU A 184 -4.71 7.87 -14.56
C LEU A 184 -5.35 6.61 -13.99
N LYS A 185 -6.52 6.72 -13.35
CA LYS A 185 -7.26 5.56 -12.82
C LYS A 185 -7.59 4.54 -13.90
N SER A 186 -7.86 4.97 -15.13
CA SER A 186 -8.16 4.09 -16.26
C SER A 186 -6.95 3.28 -16.73
N TYR A 187 -5.73 3.82 -16.59
CA TYR A 187 -4.50 3.15 -17.05
C TYR A 187 -4.18 1.87 -16.28
N ALA A 188 -4.62 1.79 -15.02
CA ALA A 188 -4.40 0.67 -14.13
C ALA A 188 -5.72 0.24 -13.47
N ALA A 189 -6.80 0.23 -14.25
CA ALA A 189 -8.09 -0.30 -13.82
C ALA A 189 -7.98 -1.80 -13.48
N ALA A 190 -8.96 -2.31 -12.72
CA ALA A 190 -9.04 -3.73 -12.42
C ALA A 190 -9.07 -4.54 -13.73
N GLY A 191 -8.18 -5.54 -13.84
CA GLY A 191 -8.00 -6.33 -15.06
C GLY A 191 -6.90 -5.82 -16.02
N GLU A 192 -6.50 -4.55 -15.95
CA GLU A 192 -5.38 -4.03 -16.76
C GLU A 192 -4.03 -4.50 -16.19
N VAL A 193 -3.90 -4.54 -14.87
CA VAL A 193 -2.69 -5.01 -14.20
C VAL A 193 -2.64 -6.53 -14.19
N GLN A 194 -1.59 -7.10 -14.76
CA GLN A 194 -1.46 -8.54 -14.98
C GLN A 194 -0.53 -9.17 -13.96
N GLY A 195 -0.96 -10.27 -13.34
CA GLY A 195 -0.27 -10.93 -12.25
C GLY A 195 -0.55 -10.30 -10.88
N ASP A 196 -0.38 -11.10 -9.83
CA ASP A 196 -0.56 -10.68 -8.45
C ASP A 196 0.60 -9.82 -7.93
N ARG A 197 0.32 -9.03 -6.87
CA ARG A 197 1.33 -8.22 -6.17
C ARG A 197 2.45 -9.06 -5.56
N TYR A 198 2.11 -10.29 -5.18
CA TYR A 198 3.00 -11.24 -4.53
C TYR A 198 2.81 -12.64 -5.12
N LEU A 199 3.72 -13.56 -4.80
CA LEU A 199 3.46 -15.00 -4.98
C LEU A 199 2.24 -15.42 -4.15
N THR A 200 1.58 -16.49 -4.59
CA THR A 200 0.32 -17.09 -4.08
C THR A 200 0.30 -17.48 -2.58
N MET A 201 1.33 -17.12 -1.81
CA MET A 201 1.47 -17.41 -0.37
C MET A 201 1.86 -16.20 0.48
N ALA A 202 1.94 -14.98 -0.07
CA ALA A 202 2.21 -13.80 0.74
C ALA A 202 0.93 -13.30 1.41
N ASN A 203 0.98 -13.10 2.72
CA ASN A 203 -0.14 -12.50 3.46
C ASN A 203 -0.29 -11.03 3.05
N THR A 204 -1.50 -10.66 2.66
CA THR A 204 -1.95 -9.28 2.52
C THR A 204 -3.08 -9.02 3.51
N TRP A 205 -3.58 -7.79 3.58
CA TRP A 205 -4.80 -7.46 4.34
C TRP A 205 -5.96 -8.46 4.15
N ARG A 206 -6.10 -9.11 2.98
CA ARG A 206 -7.14 -10.12 2.70
C ARG A 206 -7.05 -11.37 3.60
N ASP A 207 -5.84 -11.76 3.98
CA ASP A 207 -5.57 -12.98 4.77
C ASP A 207 -5.12 -12.68 6.21
N SER A 208 -5.13 -11.39 6.59
CA SER A 208 -4.65 -10.88 7.87
C SER A 208 -5.71 -10.84 8.97
N GLU A 209 -6.76 -11.64 8.86
CA GLU A 209 -7.74 -11.80 9.93
C GLU A 209 -7.12 -12.33 11.23
N THR A 210 -7.55 -11.78 12.36
CA THR A 210 -7.16 -12.23 13.70
C THR A 210 -8.33 -12.93 14.43
N PRO A 211 -8.06 -13.91 15.32
CA PRO A 211 -9.12 -14.57 16.09
C PRO A 211 -9.93 -13.59 16.95
N LEU A 212 -11.18 -13.95 17.23
CA LEU A 212 -12.03 -13.22 18.17
C LEU A 212 -11.49 -13.39 19.59
N LEU A 213 -11.62 -12.37 20.43
CA LEU A 213 -11.19 -12.41 21.83
C LEU A 213 -11.85 -13.58 22.58
N SER A 214 -13.15 -13.83 22.35
CA SER A 214 -13.89 -14.95 22.94
C SER A 214 -13.38 -16.34 22.55
N SER A 215 -12.70 -16.45 21.42
CA SER A 215 -12.14 -17.69 20.89
C SER A 215 -10.65 -17.88 21.22
N TRP A 216 -10.01 -16.86 21.78
CA TRP A 216 -8.58 -16.81 22.03
C TRP A 216 -8.27 -17.11 23.50
N LYS A 217 -7.28 -17.97 23.75
CA LYS A 217 -6.77 -18.27 25.09
C LYS A 217 -5.39 -17.64 25.23
N SER A 218 -5.17 -16.85 26.28
CA SER A 218 -3.83 -16.41 26.67
C SER A 218 -3.10 -17.62 27.24
N GLU A 219 -2.10 -18.12 26.52
CA GLU A 219 -1.08 -19.01 27.09
C GLU A 219 -0.09 -18.21 27.94
#